data_AF-A0A960U7J1-F1
#
_entry.id   AF-A0A960U7J1-F1
#
_cell.length_a   1.000
_cell.length_b   1.000
_cell.length_c   1.000
_cell.angle_alpha   90.00
_cell.angle_beta   90.00
_cell.angle_gamma   90.00
#
_symmetry.space_group_name_H-M   'P 1'
#
loop_
_entity.id
_entity.type
_entity.pdbx_description
1 polymer ?
#
loop_
_entity_poly.entity_id
_entity_poly.type
_entity_poly.pdbx_seq_one_letter_code
_entity_poly.pdbx_strand_id
1 'polypeptide(L)'
;MSPKPVTISRHTLPGGEEHLDIFILTFPEREKSLLCLEAESIREQNIFSSSLFDTRKKEDHRGIYLEYEGELSQNRGSVQIIWKGFTDFEFPETQKQYLIKIQQDILYVL
;
A
#
# COMPACT_ATOMS: atom_id res chain seq x y z
N MET A 1 -2.89 19.18 -8.93
CA MET A 1 -1.72 18.47 -8.40
C MET A 1 -1.43 17.26 -9.27
N SER A 2 -0.23 16.70 -9.19
CA SER A 2 0.11 15.48 -9.96
C SER A 2 -0.31 14.25 -9.16
N PRO A 3 -1.12 13.34 -9.73
CA PRO A 3 -1.38 12.04 -9.13
C PRO A 3 -0.08 11.28 -8.86
N LYS A 4 -0.01 10.56 -7.74
CA LYS A 4 1.16 9.78 -7.31
C LYS A 4 0.94 8.30 -7.66
N PRO A 5 1.94 7.60 -8.22
CA PRO A 5 1.88 6.15 -8.38
C PRO A 5 1.59 5.44 -7.05
N VAL A 6 0.73 4.43 -7.12
CA VAL A 6 0.37 3.59 -5.98
C VAL A 6 0.21 2.13 -6.37
N THR A 7 0.57 1.24 -5.45
CA THR A 7 0.45 -0.21 -5.61
C THR A 7 -0.13 -0.80 -4.33
N ILE A 8 -1.11 -1.70 -4.48
CA ILE A 8 -1.62 -2.53 -3.39
C ILE A 8 -1.13 -3.95 -3.64
N SER A 9 -0.45 -4.50 -2.65
CA SER A 9 0.09 -5.86 -2.72
C SER A 9 -0.43 -6.70 -1.57
N ARG A 10 -0.74 -7.97 -1.85
CA ARG A 10 -0.94 -9.00 -0.84
C ARG A 10 0.43 -9.47 -0.37
N HIS A 11 0.68 -9.38 0.93
CA HIS A 11 1.85 -9.97 1.58
C HIS A 11 1.42 -11.22 2.33
N THR A 12 1.85 -12.39 1.86
CA THR A 12 1.65 -13.68 2.53
C THR A 12 2.87 -14.01 3.37
N LEU A 13 2.74 -14.02 4.70
CA LEU A 13 3.80 -14.40 5.63
C LEU A 13 4.09 -15.91 5.56
N PRO A 14 5.26 -16.39 6.03
CA PRO A 14 5.60 -17.82 6.00
C PRO A 14 4.60 -18.72 6.75
N GLY A 15 3.87 -18.17 7.71
CA GLY A 15 2.82 -18.87 8.45
C GLY A 15 1.46 -18.93 7.73
N GLY A 16 1.36 -18.38 6.51
CA GLY A 16 0.12 -18.29 5.74
C GLY A 16 -0.81 -17.14 6.15
N GLU A 17 -0.44 -16.35 7.16
CA GLU A 17 -1.13 -15.11 7.48
C GLU A 17 -0.91 -14.09 6.35
N GLU A 18 -1.98 -13.37 5.98
CA GLU A 18 -1.97 -12.39 4.91
C GLU A 18 -2.38 -11.00 5.41
N HIS A 19 -1.75 -9.98 4.86
CA HIS A 19 -2.20 -8.59 4.94
C HIS A 19 -1.98 -7.87 3.62
N LEU A 20 -2.52 -6.66 3.50
CA LEU A 20 -2.29 -5.81 2.34
C LEU A 20 -1.27 -4.71 2.70
N ASP A 21 -0.29 -4.53 1.83
CA ASP A 21 0.60 -3.37 1.84
C ASP A 21 0.18 -2.40 0.73
N ILE A 22 0.15 -1.11 1.06
CA ILE A 22 -0.20 -0.02 0.15
C ILE A 22 1.01 0.90 0.04
N PHE A 23 1.62 0.89 -1.14
CA PHE A 23 2.83 1.65 -1.44
C PHE A 23 2.49 2.90 -2.24
N ILE A 24 2.77 4.08 -1.69
CA ILE A 24 2.52 5.37 -2.33
C ILE A 24 3.84 6.09 -2.57
N LEU A 25 4.12 6.48 -3.82
CA LEU A 25 5.31 7.25 -4.14
C LEU A 25 5.19 8.68 -3.58
N THR A 26 5.96 9.00 -2.54
CA THR A 26 5.91 10.31 -1.87
C THR A 26 7.20 11.11 -2.00
N PHE A 27 8.35 10.44 -2.08
CA PHE A 27 9.66 11.10 -2.15
C PHE A 27 10.53 10.46 -3.25
N PRO A 28 10.28 10.74 -4.54
CA PRO A 28 10.91 10.02 -5.65
C PRO A 28 12.44 10.05 -5.63
N GLU A 29 13.03 11.11 -5.08
CA GLU A 29 14.49 11.29 -4.99
C GLU A 29 15.15 10.52 -3.83
N ARG A 30 14.37 9.87 -2.94
CA ARG A 30 14.91 9.15 -1.77
C ARG A 30 15.07 7.66 -2.07
N GLU A 31 16.02 7.01 -1.40
CA GLU A 31 16.16 5.55 -1.48
C GLU A 31 14.88 4.83 -1.00
N LYS A 32 14.34 5.26 0.14
CA LYS A 32 13.03 4.86 0.66
C LYS A 32 11.97 5.88 0.23
N SER A 33 11.58 5.80 -1.04
CA SER A 33 10.69 6.76 -1.70
C SER A 33 9.20 6.49 -1.49
N LEU A 34 8.84 5.32 -0.95
CA LEU A 34 7.46 4.89 -0.81
C LEU A 34 6.98 5.01 0.64
N LEU A 35 5.89 5.74 0.85
CA LEU A 35 5.09 5.55 2.06
C LEU A 35 4.46 4.15 2.00
N CYS A 36 4.56 3.39 3.08
CA CYS A 36 3.95 2.07 3.19
C CYS A 36 2.88 2.08 4.28
N LEU A 37 1.65 1.71 3.91
CA LEU A 37 0.53 1.53 4.82
C LEU A 37 0.10 0.07 4.83
N GLU A 38 -0.07 -0.49 6.02
CA GLU A 38 -0.58 -1.84 6.21
C GLU A 38 -2.07 -1.79 6.47
N ALA A 39 -2.83 -2.66 5.81
CA ALA A 39 -4.24 -2.84 6.05
C ALA A 39 -4.49 -4.27 6.56
N GLU A 40 -4.68 -4.38 7.88
CA GLU A 40 -4.97 -5.65 8.55
C GLU A 40 -6.44 -6.05 8.31
N SER A 41 -6.72 -7.35 8.20
CA SER A 41 -8.08 -7.91 8.12
C SER A 41 -8.92 -7.57 6.87
N ILE A 42 -8.30 -7.10 5.78
CA ILE A 42 -9.01 -6.83 4.52
C ILE A 42 -8.92 -8.04 3.59
N ARG A 43 -10.08 -8.52 3.12
CA ARG A 43 -10.15 -9.44 1.99
C ARG A 43 -10.12 -8.65 0.69
N GLU A 44 -9.43 -9.16 -0.32
CA GLU A 44 -9.29 -8.48 -1.62
C GLU A 44 -10.61 -7.98 -2.23
N GLN A 45 -11.68 -8.76 -2.08
CA GLN A 45 -13.02 -8.40 -2.54
C GLN A 45 -13.58 -7.10 -1.94
N ASN A 46 -13.07 -6.67 -0.78
CA ASN A 46 -13.50 -5.46 -0.08
C ASN A 46 -12.67 -4.22 -0.49
N ILE A 47 -11.56 -4.40 -1.20
CA ILE A 47 -10.69 -3.31 -1.65
C ILE A 47 -11.49 -2.37 -2.56
N PHE A 48 -12.30 -2.92 -3.47
CA PHE A 48 -12.99 -2.14 -4.50
C PHE A 48 -14.44 -1.79 -4.16
N SER A 49 -14.96 -2.16 -2.99
CA SER A 49 -16.37 -1.99 -2.65
C SER A 49 -16.75 -0.58 -2.19
N SER A 50 -15.94 0.45 -2.54
CA SER A 50 -16.06 1.82 -1.99
C SER A 50 -16.03 1.89 -0.46
N SER A 51 -15.49 0.86 0.20
CA SER A 51 -15.42 0.77 1.66
C SER A 51 -14.23 1.56 2.19
N LEU A 52 -14.41 2.14 3.38
CA LEU A 52 -13.31 2.66 4.18
C LEU A 52 -12.69 1.53 4.99
N PHE A 53 -11.38 1.60 5.17
CA PHE A 53 -10.66 0.69 6.03
C PHE A 53 -9.50 1.39 6.72
N ASP A 54 -9.23 0.93 7.94
CA ASP A 54 -8.16 1.44 8.78
C ASP A 54 -6.82 0.89 8.33
N THR A 55 -5.79 1.74 8.42
CA THR A 55 -4.42 1.36 8.11
C THR A 55 -3.46 1.80 9.19
N ARG A 56 -2.32 1.10 9.24
CA ARG A 56 -1.17 1.46 10.08
C ARG A 56 0.01 1.83 9.20
N LYS A 57 0.67 2.95 9.52
CA LYS A 57 1.94 3.32 8.87
C LYS A 57 3.05 2.32 9.21
N LYS A 58 3.75 1.82 8.20
CA LYS A 58 5.01 1.05 8.30
C LYS A 58 6.22 1.95 8.01
N GLU A 59 7.41 1.37 8.13
CA GLU A 59 8.61 2.03 7.62
C GLU A 59 8.47 2.32 6.12
N ASP A 60 9.04 3.43 5.66
CA ASP A 60 9.07 3.74 4.23
C ASP A 60 9.87 2.67 3.45
N HIS A 61 9.45 2.40 2.21
CA HIS A 61 9.99 1.32 1.38
C HIS A 61 10.72 1.86 0.14
N ARG A 62 11.56 1.01 -0.44
CA ARG A 62 12.28 1.31 -1.69
C ARG A 62 11.32 1.36 -2.86
N GLY A 63 11.58 2.25 -3.83
CA GLY A 63 10.75 2.42 -5.04
C GLY A 63 10.46 1.15 -5.83
N ILE A 64 11.33 0.14 -5.73
CA ILE A 64 11.15 -1.16 -6.40
C ILE A 64 9.84 -1.86 -6.01
N TYR A 65 9.29 -1.60 -4.81
CA TYR A 65 8.09 -2.28 -4.33
C TYR A 65 6.80 -1.85 -5.04
N LEU A 66 6.83 -0.81 -5.89
CA LEU A 66 5.73 -0.51 -6.80
C LEU A 66 5.54 -1.61 -7.86
N GLU A 67 6.62 -2.27 -8.25
CA GLU A 67 6.62 -3.24 -9.35
C GLU A 67 7.03 -4.64 -8.91
N TYR A 68 7.31 -4.83 -7.62
CA TYR A 68 7.87 -6.07 -7.10
C TYR A 68 6.80 -7.13 -6.82
N GLU A 69 7.02 -8.32 -7.36
CA GLU A 69 6.32 -9.56 -7.04
C GLU A 69 7.33 -10.69 -6.81
N GLY A 70 7.00 -11.59 -5.88
CA GLY A 70 7.79 -12.80 -5.63
C GLY A 70 8.12 -13.03 -4.16
N GLU A 71 9.04 -13.96 -3.94
CA GLU A 71 9.47 -14.36 -2.60
C GLU A 71 10.44 -13.35 -1.98
N LEU A 72 10.11 -12.92 -0.76
CA LEU A 72 10.98 -12.09 0.05
C LEU A 72 12.06 -12.95 0.70
N SER A 73 13.29 -12.44 0.64
CA SER A 73 14.45 -13.04 1.31
C SER A 73 14.25 -13.21 2.82
N GLN A 74 15.03 -14.12 3.41
CA GLN A 74 15.08 -14.37 4.86
C GLN A 74 13.76 -14.88 5.45
N ASN A 75 13.03 -15.71 4.69
CA ASN A 75 11.77 -16.28 5.13
C ASN A 75 10.78 -15.19 5.59
N ARG A 76 10.67 -14.11 4.79
CA ARG A 76 9.72 -13.02 5.07
C ARG A 76 8.41 -13.17 4.31
N GLY A 77 8.21 -14.28 3.60
CA GLY A 77 6.98 -14.56 2.87
C GLY A 77 7.07 -14.16 1.40
N SER A 78 5.94 -13.87 0.78
CA SER A 78 5.84 -13.49 -0.63
C SER A 78 4.93 -12.29 -0.83
N VAL A 79 5.17 -11.56 -1.92
CA VAL A 79 4.40 -10.38 -2.32
C VAL A 79 3.77 -10.64 -3.69
N GLN A 80 2.48 -10.36 -3.80
CA GLN A 80 1.72 -10.39 -5.05
C GLN A 80 1.03 -9.04 -5.24
N ILE A 81 1.09 -8.47 -6.43
CA ILE A 81 0.43 -7.20 -6.75
C ILE A 81 -1.04 -7.50 -7.06
N ILE A 82 -1.93 -6.82 -6.33
CA ILE A 82 -3.38 -6.96 -6.48
C ILE A 82 -3.93 -5.84 -7.34
N TRP A 83 -3.36 -4.64 -7.20
CA TRP A 83 -3.79 -3.46 -7.94
C TRP A 83 -2.69 -2.41 -8.08
N LYS A 84 -2.75 -1.67 -9.19
CA LYS A 84 -1.91 -0.52 -9.49
C LYS A 84 -2.76 0.63 -10.00
N GLY A 85 -2.35 1.85 -9.68
CA GLY A 85 -2.98 3.05 -10.20
C GLY A 85 -2.34 4.31 -9.64
N PHE A 86 -3.17 5.34 -9.45
CA PHE A 86 -2.73 6.63 -8.97
C PHE A 86 -3.52 7.09 -7.74
N THR A 87 -2.94 8.00 -6.96
CA THR A 87 -3.58 8.59 -5.78
C THR A 87 -3.37 10.09 -5.71
N ASP A 88 -4.35 10.79 -5.15
CA ASP A 88 -4.24 12.20 -4.75
C ASP A 88 -3.74 12.36 -3.30
N PHE A 89 -3.12 11.33 -2.71
CA PHE A 89 -2.61 11.33 -1.33
C PHE A 89 -1.81 12.58 -0.97
N GLU A 90 -2.12 13.18 0.18
CA GLU A 90 -1.34 14.22 0.84
C GLU A 90 -0.97 13.78 2.25
N PHE A 91 0.21 14.19 2.75
CA PHE A 91 0.61 13.89 4.13
C PHE A 91 -0.20 14.76 5.10
N PRO A 92 -1.07 14.18 5.94
CA PRO A 92 -1.63 14.88 7.08
C PRO A 92 -0.55 14.99 8.16
N GLU A 93 -0.37 16.19 8.71
CA GLU A 93 0.74 16.49 9.64
C GLU A 93 0.68 15.69 10.97
N THR A 94 -0.47 15.09 11.31
CA THR A 94 -0.74 14.60 12.68
C THR A 94 -1.35 13.20 12.80
N GLN A 95 -1.63 12.50 11.69
CA GLN A 95 -2.32 11.21 11.73
C GLN A 95 -1.35 10.01 11.82
N LYS A 96 -1.66 9.07 12.74
CA LYS A 96 -0.99 7.76 12.85
C LYS A 96 -1.71 6.65 12.06
N GLN A 97 -2.94 6.92 11.65
CA GLN A 97 -3.83 6.02 10.92
C GLN A 97 -4.45 6.80 9.78
N TYR A 98 -4.61 6.15 8.65
CA TYR A 98 -5.20 6.75 7.45
C TYR A 98 -6.43 5.96 7.04
N LEU A 99 -7.48 6.69 6.67
CA LEU A 99 -8.67 6.08 6.08
C LEU A 99 -8.49 6.04 4.56
N ILE A 100 -8.76 4.91 3.94
CA ILE A 100 -8.53 4.74 2.50
C ILE A 100 -9.83 4.42 1.78
N LYS A 101 -10.07 5.09 0.65
CA LYS A 101 -11.20 4.85 -0.24
C LYS A 101 -10.70 4.62 -1.66
N ILE A 102 -11.13 3.54 -2.31
CA ILE A 102 -10.75 3.23 -3.70
C ILE A 102 -11.93 3.54 -4.62
N GLN A 103 -11.68 4.35 -5.64
CA GLN A 103 -12.57 4.53 -6.79
C GLN A 103 -11.85 4.01 -8.03
N GLN A 104 -12.60 3.60 -9.07
CA GLN A 104 -11.99 3.06 -10.29
C GLN A 104 -10.82 3.94 -10.76
N ASP A 105 -9.65 3.30 -10.92
CA ASP A 105 -8.35 3.88 -11.29
C ASP A 105 -7.68 4.85 -10.29
N ILE A 106 -8.36 5.28 -9.21
CA ILE A 106 -7.84 6.26 -8.25
C ILE A 106 -8.06 5.86 -6.79
N LEU A 107 -6.99 5.89 -6.00
CA LEU A 107 -7.00 5.73 -4.55
C LEU A 107 -7.11 7.10 -3.85
N TYR A 108 -8.05 7.24 -2.93
CA TYR A 108 -8.17 8.37 -2.01
C TYR A 108 -7.73 7.96 -0.60
N VAL A 109 -7.08 8.89 0.09
CA VAL A 109 -6.71 8.73 1.49
C VAL A 109 -7.24 9.94 2.25
N LEU A 110 -7.93 9.70 3.36
CA LEU A 110 -8.72 10.65 4.16
C LEU A 110 -8.17 10.78 5.58
#